data_AF-A0A7S3DM51-F1
#
_entry.id   AF-A0A7S3DM51-F1
#
_cell.length_a   1.000
_cell.length_b   1.000
_cell.length_c   1.000
_cell.angle_alpha   90.00
_cell.angle_beta   90.00
_cell.angle_gamma   90.00
#
_symmetry.space_group_name_H-M   'P 1'
#
loop_
_entity.id
_entity.type
_entity.pdbx_description
1 polymer ?
#
loop_
_entity_poly.entity_id
_entity_poly.type
_entity_poly.pdbx_seq_one_letter_code
_entity_poly.pdbx_strand_id
1 'polypeptide(L)'
;MCGHRLKEHNGKTLKCAAKKAGKPCECKKFFYILAQGAWILRCRCKHKHIEHEPNPPYKCAKPNCKGCDKGFDSPFVCNCDHGWVSHEQRVLAKNEAEDFSELLPANVKRGQEKEPPRFEELKDGEE
;
A
#
# COMPACT_ATOMS: atom_id res chain seq x y z
N MET A 1 -5.74 8.73 -3.86
CA MET A 1 -4.89 8.51 -2.67
C MET A 1 -3.52 9.07 -2.99
N CYS A 2 -2.72 9.48 -2.01
CA CYS A 2 -1.49 10.24 -2.33
C CYS A 2 -0.33 9.38 -2.88
N GLY A 3 -0.30 8.08 -2.59
CA GLY A 3 0.80 7.19 -3.01
C GLY A 3 2.11 7.35 -2.22
N HIS A 4 2.16 8.26 -1.25
CA HIS A 4 3.29 8.40 -0.35
C HIS A 4 3.28 7.28 0.71
N ARG A 5 4.47 6.91 1.18
CA ARG A 5 4.66 5.87 2.20
C ARG A 5 4.22 6.37 3.57
N LEU A 6 3.90 5.45 4.49
CA LEU A 6 3.52 5.79 5.87
C LEU A 6 4.58 6.67 6.56
N LYS A 7 5.87 6.43 6.30
CA LYS A 7 6.99 7.24 6.84
C LYS A 7 6.94 8.72 6.45
N GLU A 8 6.27 9.05 5.35
CA GLU A 8 6.08 10.42 4.87
C GLU A 8 4.84 11.09 5.49
N HIS A 9 4.14 10.37 6.36
CA HIS A 9 3.00 10.87 7.13
C HIS A 9 3.41 11.02 8.59
N ASN A 10 2.97 12.11 9.22
CA ASN A 10 3.25 12.36 10.63
C ASN A 10 2.56 11.27 11.47
N GLY A 11 3.29 10.60 12.37
CA GLY A 11 2.75 9.53 13.20
C GLY A 11 1.58 9.92 14.12
N LYS A 12 1.39 11.22 14.43
CA LYS A 12 0.28 11.69 15.28
C LYS A 12 -1.02 11.93 14.51
N THR A 13 -0.94 12.52 13.33
CA THR A 13 -2.12 12.96 12.55
C THR A 13 -2.34 12.15 11.28
N LEU A 14 -1.37 11.28 10.93
CA LEU A 14 -1.28 10.59 9.66
C LEU A 14 -1.45 11.50 8.44
N LYS A 15 -1.17 12.79 8.60
CA LYS A 15 -1.14 13.77 7.51
C LYS A 15 0.19 13.67 6.80
N CYS A 16 0.15 13.72 5.47
CA CYS A 16 1.37 13.68 4.67
C CYS A 16 2.16 14.99 4.82
N ALA A 17 3.46 14.85 5.06
CA ALA A 17 4.42 15.95 5.09
C ALA A 17 5.13 16.16 3.75
N ALA A 18 4.93 15.25 2.78
CA ALA A 18 5.54 15.35 1.46
C ALA A 18 5.07 16.62 0.74
N LYS A 19 6.02 17.25 0.05
CA LYS A 19 5.76 18.38 -0.85
C LYS A 19 6.09 17.95 -2.26
N LYS A 20 5.16 18.14 -3.19
CA LYS A 20 5.39 17.90 -4.61
C LYS A 20 5.43 19.25 -5.32
N ALA A 21 6.56 19.57 -5.95
CA ALA A 21 6.77 20.86 -6.61
C ALA A 21 6.47 22.06 -5.69
N GLY A 22 6.91 22.00 -4.44
CA GLY A 22 6.71 23.07 -3.44
C GLY A 22 5.31 23.12 -2.80
N LYS A 23 4.32 22.38 -3.33
CA LYS A 23 2.96 22.33 -2.77
C LYS A 23 2.80 21.18 -1.76
N PRO A 24 2.13 21.41 -0.61
CA PRO A 24 1.88 20.35 0.36
C PRO A 24 0.93 19.31 -0.22
N CYS A 25 1.14 18.03 0.12
CA CYS A 25 0.23 16.97 -0.26
C CYS A 25 -1.16 17.20 0.36
N GLU A 26 -2.21 17.03 -0.46
CA GLU A 26 -3.59 17.36 -0.09
C GLU A 26 -4.32 16.24 0.65
N CYS A 27 -3.68 15.08 0.87
CA CYS A 27 -4.31 14.00 1.61
C CYS A 27 -4.50 14.34 3.10
N LYS A 28 -5.69 14.04 3.60
CA LYS A 28 -6.06 14.24 5.01
C LYS A 28 -5.48 13.15 5.93
N LYS A 29 -5.38 11.92 5.44
CA LYS A 29 -4.87 10.75 6.19
C LYS A 29 -4.16 9.75 5.28
N PHE A 30 -3.28 8.95 5.87
CA PHE A 30 -2.68 7.78 5.20
C PHE A 30 -3.74 6.73 4.88
N PHE A 31 -3.70 6.21 3.66
CA PHE A 31 -4.52 5.09 3.20
C PHE A 31 -3.61 4.01 2.65
N TYR A 32 -3.68 2.81 3.25
CA TYR A 32 -2.84 1.68 2.93
C TYR A 32 -3.35 0.97 1.67
N ILE A 33 -2.47 0.77 0.72
CA ILE A 33 -2.72 -0.02 -0.50
C ILE A 33 -1.72 -1.16 -0.52
N LEU A 34 -2.25 -2.37 -0.67
CA LEU A 34 -1.44 -3.57 -0.83
C LEU A 34 -0.55 -3.43 -2.08
N ALA A 35 0.73 -3.73 -1.91
CA ALA A 35 1.73 -3.73 -2.98
C ALA A 35 2.75 -4.84 -2.71
N GLN A 36 3.13 -5.58 -3.75
CA GLN A 36 4.12 -6.67 -3.67
C GLN A 36 5.19 -6.44 -4.73
N GLY A 37 6.37 -5.99 -4.30
CA GLY A 37 7.43 -5.57 -5.21
C GLY A 37 6.97 -4.42 -6.11
N ALA A 38 7.04 -4.63 -7.43
CA ALA A 38 6.58 -3.67 -8.44
C ALA A 38 5.06 -3.77 -8.72
N TRP A 39 4.37 -4.79 -8.23
CA TRP A 39 2.94 -4.97 -8.42
C TRP A 39 2.12 -4.18 -7.39
N ILE A 40 1.05 -3.55 -7.86
CA ILE A 40 0.17 -2.74 -7.01
C ILE A 40 -1.29 -2.95 -7.38
N LEU A 41 -2.16 -2.93 -6.36
CA LEU A 41 -3.60 -3.05 -6.56
C LEU A 41 -4.12 -1.97 -7.51
N ARG A 42 -5.03 -2.42 -8.37
CA ARG A 42 -5.76 -1.59 -9.32
C ARG A 42 -7.22 -1.51 -8.90
N CYS A 43 -7.83 -0.38 -9.22
CA CYS A 43 -9.28 -0.22 -9.11
C CYS A 43 -9.98 -1.08 -10.18
N ARG A 44 -11.28 -1.36 -10.02
CA ARG A 44 -12.13 -1.99 -11.06
C ARG A 44 -12.15 -1.19 -12.35
N CYS A 45 -11.94 0.13 -12.27
CA CYS A 45 -11.73 1.00 -13.44
C CYS A 45 -10.34 0.85 -14.10
N LYS A 46 -9.52 -0.13 -13.65
CA LYS A 46 -8.17 -0.49 -14.12
C LYS A 46 -7.05 0.52 -13.80
N HIS A 47 -7.39 1.69 -13.29
CA HIS A 47 -6.42 2.70 -12.87
C HIS A 47 -5.77 2.38 -11.52
N LYS A 48 -4.56 2.91 -11.31
CA LYS A 48 -3.81 2.82 -10.07
C LYS A 48 -4.43 3.72 -9.00
N HIS A 49 -4.20 3.38 -7.72
CA HIS A 49 -4.72 4.14 -6.58
C HIS A 49 -4.26 5.62 -6.53
N ILE A 50 -3.09 5.93 -7.10
CA ILE A 50 -2.57 7.32 -7.23
C ILE A 50 -3.31 8.15 -8.27
N GLU A 51 -4.06 7.51 -9.17
CA GLU A 51 -4.90 8.18 -10.18
C GLU A 51 -6.30 8.49 -9.63
N HIS A 52 -6.49 8.31 -8.32
CA HIS A 52 -7.70 8.65 -7.60
C HIS A 52 -7.43 9.82 -6.67
N GLU A 53 -8.47 10.57 -6.36
CA GLU A 53 -8.42 11.72 -5.46
C GLU A 53 -7.75 11.35 -4.12
N PRO A 54 -6.92 12.22 -3.54
CA PRO A 54 -6.17 11.92 -2.31
C PRO A 54 -7.07 11.70 -1.10
N ASN A 55 -8.31 12.19 -1.16
CA ASN A 55 -9.28 12.19 -0.08
C ASN A 55 -10.53 11.36 -0.44
N PRO A 56 -11.23 10.80 0.57
CA PRO A 56 -12.50 10.12 0.33
C PRO A 56 -13.48 11.06 -0.39
N PRO A 57 -14.26 10.56 -1.36
CA PRO A 57 -14.52 9.15 -1.67
C PRO A 57 -13.46 8.44 -2.52
N TYR A 58 -12.31 9.05 -2.80
CA TYR A 58 -11.26 8.46 -3.65
C TYR A 58 -11.74 8.15 -5.07
N LYS A 59 -12.50 9.08 -5.67
CA LYS A 59 -12.93 8.96 -7.08
C LYS A 59 -11.74 9.03 -8.02
N CYS A 60 -11.81 8.35 -9.14
CA CYS A 60 -10.76 8.42 -10.15
C CYS A 60 -10.72 9.82 -10.78
N ALA A 61 -9.53 10.42 -10.85
CA ALA A 61 -9.29 11.74 -11.43
C ALA A 61 -8.98 11.67 -12.94
N LYS A 62 -8.87 10.47 -13.52
CA LYS A 62 -8.64 10.30 -14.96
C LYS A 62 -9.86 10.74 -15.77
N PRO A 63 -9.67 11.48 -16.88
CA PRO A 63 -10.77 11.82 -17.76
C PRO A 63 -11.39 10.56 -18.36
N ASN A 64 -12.71 10.55 -18.54
CA ASN A 64 -13.48 9.43 -19.11
C ASN A 64 -13.36 8.09 -18.35
N CYS A 65 -13.03 8.13 -17.06
CA CYS A 65 -13.02 6.93 -16.23
C CYS A 65 -14.43 6.33 -16.10
N LYS A 66 -14.60 5.08 -16.54
CA LYS A 66 -15.87 4.33 -16.43
C LYS A 66 -15.78 3.37 -15.24
N GLY A 67 -16.78 3.38 -14.37
CA GLY A 67 -16.90 2.41 -13.26
C GLY A 67 -16.09 2.76 -12.01
N CYS A 68 -15.95 4.05 -11.68
CA CYS A 68 -15.35 4.52 -10.43
C CYS A 68 -16.25 5.54 -9.70
N ASP A 69 -17.56 5.27 -9.70
CA ASP A 69 -18.59 6.17 -9.17
C ASP A 69 -18.60 6.22 -7.64
N LYS A 70 -18.33 5.06 -7.01
CA LYS A 70 -18.33 4.86 -5.55
C LYS A 70 -16.97 5.12 -4.88
N GLY A 71 -15.93 5.40 -5.67
CA GLY A 71 -14.56 5.51 -5.19
C GLY A 71 -13.67 4.36 -5.65
N PHE A 72 -12.46 4.30 -5.09
CA PHE A 72 -11.52 3.23 -5.35
C PHE A 72 -12.04 1.91 -4.78
N ASP A 73 -12.16 0.90 -5.64
CA ASP A 73 -12.54 -0.45 -5.29
C ASP A 73 -11.74 -1.45 -6.11
N SER A 74 -11.18 -2.48 -5.49
CA SER A 74 -10.30 -3.44 -6.18
C SER A 74 -10.98 -4.80 -6.36
N PRO A 75 -10.84 -5.46 -7.53
CA PRO A 75 -11.30 -6.85 -7.70
C PRO A 75 -10.37 -7.87 -7.00
N PHE A 76 -9.34 -7.41 -6.30
CA PHE A 76 -8.44 -8.25 -5.53
C PHE A 76 -9.17 -9.01 -4.41
N VAL A 77 -8.85 -10.29 -4.29
CA VAL A 77 -9.21 -11.16 -3.17
C VAL A 77 -7.97 -11.37 -2.33
N CYS A 78 -8.07 -11.07 -1.03
CA CYS A 78 -6.98 -11.22 -0.08
C CYS A 78 -6.70 -12.70 0.21
N ASN A 79 -5.52 -13.01 0.74
CA ASN A 79 -5.16 -14.37 1.15
C ASN A 79 -6.05 -14.94 2.29
N CYS A 80 -6.90 -14.11 2.89
CA CYS A 80 -7.94 -14.54 3.83
C CYS A 80 -9.28 -14.88 3.13
N ASP A 81 -9.28 -15.04 1.80
CA ASP A 81 -10.43 -15.35 0.93
C ASP A 81 -11.55 -14.29 0.92
N HIS A 82 -11.30 -13.12 1.49
CA HIS A 82 -12.24 -11.99 1.43
C HIS A 82 -11.87 -10.98 0.34
N GLY A 83 -12.89 -10.40 -0.28
CA GLY A 83 -12.72 -9.30 -1.22
C GLY A 83 -12.19 -8.03 -0.54
N TRP A 84 -11.60 -7.14 -1.34
CA TRP A 84 -11.12 -5.83 -0.88
C TRP A 84 -12.12 -5.07 -0.01
N VAL A 85 -13.40 -5.05 -0.40
CA VAL A 85 -14.48 -4.33 0.31
C VAL A 85 -14.72 -4.80 1.74
N SER A 86 -14.30 -6.01 2.09
CA SER A 86 -14.45 -6.57 3.44
C SER A 86 -13.32 -6.17 4.38
N HIS A 87 -12.34 -5.39 3.91
CA HIS A 87 -11.19 -4.96 4.69
C HIS A 87 -11.34 -3.51 5.15
N GLU A 88 -11.04 -3.26 6.42
CA GLU A 88 -10.88 -1.93 6.97
C GLU A 88 -9.46 -1.72 7.46
N GLN A 89 -8.95 -0.50 7.30
CA GLN A 89 -7.68 -0.09 7.89
C GLN A 89 -7.95 0.54 9.26
N ARG A 90 -7.32 -0.01 10.30
CA ARG A 90 -7.30 0.57 11.65
C ARG A 90 -5.90 1.10 11.99
N VAL A 91 -5.89 2.11 12.85
CA VAL A 91 -4.68 2.71 13.43
C VAL A 91 -4.76 2.41 14.91
N LEU A 92 -3.84 1.58 15.41
CA LEU A 92 -3.80 1.16 16.81
C LEU A 92 -2.79 2.03 17.57
N ALA A 93 -3.07 2.36 18.84
CA ALA A 93 -2.02 2.87 19.71
C ALA A 93 -0.99 1.76 19.96
N LYS A 94 0.24 2.15 20.33
CA LYS A 94 1.34 1.19 20.55
C LYS A 94 0.98 0.07 21.53
N ASN A 95 0.17 0.37 22.55
CA ASN A 95 -0.21 -0.59 23.58
C ASN A 95 -1.31 -1.57 23.09
N GLU A 96 -2.12 -1.16 22.11
CA GLU A 96 -3.18 -1.98 21.51
C GLU A 96 -2.66 -2.84 20.35
N ALA A 97 -1.54 -2.46 19.74
CA ALA A 97 -0.90 -3.25 18.69
C ALA A 97 -0.26 -4.55 19.21
N GLU A 98 0.16 -4.57 20.47
CA GLU A 98 0.76 -5.75 21.13
C GLU A 98 -0.32 -6.81 21.41
N ASP A 99 -1.52 -6.39 21.82
CA ASP A 99 -2.70 -7.25 22.03
C ASP A 99 -3.13 -7.97 20.73
N PHE A 100 -3.09 -7.27 19.60
CA PHE A 100 -3.38 -7.87 18.29
C PHE A 100 -2.27 -8.79 17.76
N SER A 101 -1.06 -8.72 18.32
CA SER A 101 0.08 -9.56 17.93
C SER A 101 -0.11 -11.00 18.38
N GLU A 102 -0.92 -11.23 19.42
CA GLU A 102 -1.29 -12.55 19.92
C GLU A 102 -2.38 -13.23 19.06
N LEU A 103 -3.06 -12.45 18.21
CA LEU A 103 -4.08 -12.94 17.25
C LEU A 103 -3.49 -13.23 15.86
N LEU A 104 -2.22 -12.88 15.62
CA LEU A 104 -1.53 -13.26 14.39
C LEU A 104 -0.95 -14.68 14.55
N PRO A 105 -1.16 -15.60 13.60
CA PRO A 105 -0.58 -16.93 13.70
C PRO A 105 0.94 -16.81 13.80
N ALA A 106 1.54 -17.56 14.73
CA ALA A 106 2.95 -17.53 15.12
C ALA A 106 3.99 -17.75 13.99
N ASN A 107 3.55 -17.87 12.73
CA ASN A 107 4.37 -18.18 11.57
C ASN A 107 4.73 -16.98 10.69
N VAL A 108 4.27 -15.75 11.00
CA VAL A 108 4.82 -14.53 10.36
C VAL A 108 6.06 -14.08 11.12
N LYS A 109 7.17 -14.79 10.94
CA LYS A 109 8.48 -14.26 11.32
C LYS A 109 8.76 -13.06 10.41
N ARG A 110 8.87 -11.88 11.04
CA ARG A 110 9.35 -10.63 10.44
C ARG A 110 10.58 -10.98 9.59
N GLY A 111 10.46 -10.89 8.27
CA GLY A 111 11.49 -11.35 7.33
C GLY A 111 12.83 -10.70 7.67
N GLN A 112 13.79 -11.52 8.10
CA GLN A 112 15.19 -11.13 8.08
C GLN A 112 15.55 -10.99 6.60
N GLU A 113 15.90 -9.77 6.20
CA GLU A 113 16.51 -9.46 4.93
C GLU A 113 17.80 -10.29 4.83
N LYS A 114 17.72 -11.49 4.24
CA LYS A 114 18.94 -12.20 3.85
C LYS A 114 19.44 -11.50 2.61
N GLU A 115 20.65 -10.94 2.70
CA GLU A 115 21.38 -10.41 1.56
C GLU A 115 21.33 -11.44 0.41
N PRO A 116 21.03 -11.01 -0.83
CA PRO A 116 21.04 -11.92 -1.96
C PRO A 116 22.46 -12.50 -2.12
N PRO A 117 22.61 -13.80 -2.43
CA PRO A 117 23.92 -14.38 -2.64
C PRO A 117 24.64 -13.61 -3.77
N ARG A 118 25.90 -13.25 -3.49
CA ARG A 118 26.82 -12.67 -4.46
C ARG A 118 26.99 -13.67 -5.60
N PHE A 119 26.62 -13.26 -6.81
CA PHE A 119 26.84 -14.02 -8.04
C PHE A 119 28.34 -14.33 -8.16
N GLU A 120 28.71 -15.61 -8.02
CA GLU A 120 30.05 -16.09 -8.36
C GLU A 120 30.11 -16.22 -9.88
N GLU A 121 31.06 -15.49 -10.48
CA GLU A 121 31.33 -15.49 -11.91
C GLU A 121 31.70 -16.92 -12.34
N LEU A 122 30.91 -17.48 -13.27
CA LEU A 122 31.26 -18.73 -13.95
C LEU A 122 32.60 -18.49 -14.66
N LYS A 123 33.63 -19.24 -14.26
CA LYS A 123 34.85 -19.36 -15.06
C LYS A 123 34.51 -20.20 -16.28
N ASP A 124 34.52 -19.55 -17.44
CA ASP A 124 34.55 -20.24 -18.73
C ASP A 124 35.73 -21.22 -18.73
N GLY A 125 35.39 -22.50 -18.90
CA GLY A 125 36.36 -23.54 -19.16
C GLY A 125 36.82 -23.42 -20.61
N GLU A 126 38.08 -23.02 -20.78
CA GLU A 126 38.79 -23.19 -22.04
C GLU A 126 39.32 -24.63 -22.12
N GLU A 127 39.18 -25.19 -23.32
CA GLU A 127 39.53 -26.55 -23.75
C GLU A 127 41.04 -26.75 -23.89
#